data_AF-W1YS76-F1
#
_entry.id   AF-W1YS76-F1
#
_cell.length_a   1.000
_cell.length_b   1.000
_cell.length_c   1.000
_cell.angle_alpha   90.00
_cell.angle_beta   90.00
_cell.angle_gamma   90.00
#
_symmetry.space_group_name_H-M   'P 1'
#
loop_
_entity.id
_entity.type
_entity.pdbx_description
1 polymer ?
#
loop_
_entity_poly.entity_id
_entity_poly.type
_entity_poly.pdbx_seq_one_letter_code
_entity_poly.pdbx_strand_id
1 'polypeptide(L)'
;GLISAGCSTLDSVGNKAQPEHKDQIMVYALMHSISRSQNVNHHELIITKPVDKSSPLLAKALSDNEKMVTCEFILYRTSKAGIYHDNLL
;
A
#
# COMPACT_ATOMS: atom_id res chain seq x y z
N GLY A 1 13.39 -4.46 -7.32
CA GLY A 1 12.42 -4.70 -8.42
C GLY A 1 11.04 -4.21 -8.01
N LEU A 2 9.97 -4.48 -8.76
CA LEU A 2 8.60 -4.10 -8.36
C LEU A 2 8.04 -5.10 -7.32
N ILE A 3 8.11 -4.74 -6.03
CA ILE A 3 7.65 -5.60 -4.93
C ILE A 3 6.15 -5.91 -5.02
N SER A 4 5.35 -4.96 -5.52
CA SER A 4 3.89 -5.09 -5.61
C SER A 4 3.41 -5.92 -6.80
N ALA A 5 4.32 -6.37 -7.68
CA ALA A 5 3.99 -7.13 -8.88
C ALA A 5 3.13 -8.37 -8.56
N GLY A 6 1.97 -8.47 -9.20
CA GLY A 6 1.03 -9.57 -9.02
C GLY A 6 0.38 -9.70 -7.65
N CYS A 7 0.44 -8.66 -6.78
CA CYS A 7 -0.09 -8.75 -5.42
C CYS A 7 -1.62 -8.85 -5.35
N SER A 8 -2.36 -8.29 -6.31
CA SER A 8 -3.83 -8.38 -6.37
C SER A 8 -4.33 -9.46 -7.33
N THR A 9 -3.56 -10.54 -7.50
CA THR A 9 -3.95 -11.73 -8.27
C THR A 9 -4.65 -12.78 -7.42
N LEU A 10 -5.37 -13.71 -8.07
CA LEU A 10 -6.02 -14.84 -7.40
C LEU A 10 -5.02 -15.69 -6.61
N ASP A 11 -3.84 -15.94 -7.16
CA ASP A 11 -2.77 -16.70 -6.49
C ASP A 11 -2.20 -16.00 -5.25
N SER A 12 -2.42 -14.68 -5.12
CA SER A 12 -1.81 -13.86 -4.08
C SER A 12 -2.78 -13.57 -2.93
N VAL A 13 -4.02 -13.18 -3.25
CA VAL A 13 -5.04 -12.76 -2.27
C VAL A 13 -6.36 -13.53 -2.39
N GLY A 14 -6.40 -14.60 -3.19
CA GLY A 14 -7.58 -15.42 -3.39
C GLY A 14 -8.74 -14.62 -3.96
N ASN A 15 -9.95 -14.88 -3.45
CA ASN A 15 -11.19 -14.24 -3.91
C ASN A 15 -11.23 -12.72 -3.71
N LYS A 16 -10.23 -12.13 -3.05
CA LYS A 16 -10.09 -10.68 -2.92
C LYS A 16 -9.30 -10.04 -4.06
N ALA A 17 -8.92 -10.82 -5.08
CA ALA A 17 -8.19 -10.32 -6.24
C ALA A 17 -8.97 -9.23 -6.98
N GLN A 18 -8.23 -8.23 -7.46
CA GLN A 18 -8.77 -7.11 -8.23
C GLN A 18 -7.94 -6.98 -9.51
N PRO A 19 -8.46 -7.47 -10.67
CA PRO A 19 -7.70 -7.51 -11.93
C PRO A 19 -7.14 -6.16 -12.37
N GLU A 20 -7.91 -5.08 -12.20
CA GLU A 20 -7.49 -3.70 -12.55
C GLU A 20 -6.37 -3.17 -11.64
N HIS A 21 -6.12 -3.82 -10.50
CA HIS A 21 -5.10 -3.45 -9.51
C HIS A 21 -4.02 -4.52 -9.37
N LYS A 22 -3.85 -5.38 -10.39
CA LYS A 22 -2.99 -6.57 -10.38
C LYS A 22 -1.63 -6.38 -9.70
N ASP A 23 -0.94 -5.28 -10.03
CA ASP A 23 0.42 -4.97 -9.57
C ASP A 23 0.45 -3.99 -8.39
N GLN A 24 -0.66 -3.88 -7.67
CA GLN A 24 -0.81 -3.06 -6.47
C GLN A 24 -1.08 -3.95 -5.25
N ILE A 25 -0.65 -3.46 -4.08
CA ILE A 25 -0.92 -4.08 -2.79
C ILE A 25 -2.24 -3.52 -2.26
N MET A 26 -3.19 -4.40 -1.92
CA MET A 26 -4.42 -3.97 -1.25
C MET A 26 -4.12 -3.54 0.20
N VAL A 27 -4.50 -2.31 0.56
CA VAL A 27 -4.30 -1.74 1.90
C VAL A 27 -5.65 -1.53 2.57
N TYR A 28 -5.82 -2.05 3.78
CA TYR A 28 -7.04 -1.91 4.59
C TYR A 28 -7.01 -0.68 5.49
N ALA A 29 -5.84 -0.31 5.99
CA ALA A 29 -5.63 0.86 6.82
C ALA A 29 -4.27 1.47 6.56
N LEU A 30 -4.21 2.79 6.60
CA LEU A 30 -3.00 3.59 6.52
C LEU A 30 -3.01 4.59 7.67
N MET A 31 -1.93 4.63 8.44
CA MET A 31 -1.74 5.54 9.56
C MET A 31 -0.38 6.22 9.41
N HIS A 32 -0.38 7.54 9.57
CA HIS A 32 0.83 8.35 9.61
C HIS A 32 0.60 9.50 10.57
N SER A 33 1.60 9.83 11.38
CA SER A 33 1.55 10.98 12.27
C SER A 33 2.70 11.93 12.02
N ILE A 34 2.43 13.21 12.17
CA ILE A 34 3.43 14.27 12.16
C ILE A 34 3.31 14.99 13.50
N SER A 35 4.45 15.23 14.16
CA SER A 35 4.50 16.05 15.36
C SER A 35 5.38 17.26 15.16
N ARG A 36 5.10 18.34 15.89
CA ARG A 36 5.93 19.55 15.89
C ARG A 36 5.97 20.13 17.29
N SER A 37 7.16 20.11 17.89
CA SER A 37 7.48 20.91 19.08
C SER A 37 8.18 22.21 18.65
N GLN A 38 9.31 22.10 17.96
CA GLN A 38 10.01 23.20 17.30
C GLN A 38 10.16 22.92 15.80
N ASN A 39 10.66 21.73 15.45
CA ASN A 39 10.80 21.24 14.07
C ASN A 39 9.74 20.20 13.71
N VAL A 40 9.54 19.96 12.41
CA VAL A 40 8.68 18.87 11.93
C VAL A 40 9.37 17.54 12.18
N ASN A 41 8.67 16.63 12.85
CA ASN A 41 9.07 15.24 12.97
C ASN A 41 8.01 14.38 12.25
N HIS A 42 8.44 13.69 11.20
CA HIS A 42 7.67 12.63 10.57
C HIS A 42 7.84 11.36 11.40
N HIS A 43 6.72 10.77 11.81
CA HIS A 43 6.73 9.43 12.40
C HIS A 43 6.56 8.38 11.30
N GLU A 44 6.61 7.12 11.68
CA GLU A 44 6.45 6.01 10.76
C GLU A 44 5.11 6.05 9.99
N LEU A 45 5.16 5.53 8.77
CA LEU A 45 3.99 5.17 8.00
C LEU A 45 3.65 3.71 8.28
N ILE A 46 2.46 3.46 8.81
CA ILE A 46 1.98 2.12 9.16
C ILE A 46 0.83 1.75 8.22
N ILE A 47 0.95 0.59 7.59
CA ILE A 47 -0.13 0.03 6.76
C ILE A 47 -0.59 -1.32 7.30
N THR A 48 -1.88 -1.60 7.16
CA THR A 48 -2.46 -2.93 7.36
C THR A 48 -2.89 -3.49 6.02
N LYS A 49 -2.46 -4.70 5.69
CA LYS A 49 -2.71 -5.38 4.42
C LYS A 49 -2.91 -6.88 4.65
N PRO A 50 -3.54 -7.63 3.73
CA PRO A 50 -3.55 -9.09 3.83
C PRO A 50 -2.13 -9.65 3.64
N VAL A 51 -1.92 -10.90 4.07
CA VAL A 51 -0.75 -11.65 3.62
C VAL A 51 -0.94 -11.95 2.14
N ASP A 52 -0.02 -11.42 1.32
CA ASP A 52 0.03 -11.57 -0.13
C ASP A 52 1.47 -11.84 -0.61
N LYS A 53 1.69 -11.96 -1.92
CA LYS A 53 3.02 -12.20 -2.54
C LYS A 53 4.13 -11.21 -2.13
N SER A 54 3.80 -9.95 -1.83
CA SER A 54 4.80 -8.97 -1.40
C SER A 54 5.22 -9.10 0.06
N SER A 55 4.45 -9.78 0.91
CA SER A 55 4.76 -9.90 2.35
C SER A 55 6.17 -10.43 2.64
N PRO A 56 6.63 -11.56 2.04
CA PRO A 56 8.01 -12.02 2.22
C PRO A 56 9.04 -11.09 1.56
N LEU A 57 8.69 -10.40 0.47
CA LEU A 57 9.59 -9.47 -0.22
C LEU A 57 9.83 -8.21 0.62
N LEU A 58 8.80 -7.68 1.28
CA LEU A 58 8.90 -6.57 2.23
C LEU A 58 9.74 -6.97 3.44
N ALA A 59 9.56 -8.18 3.97
CA ALA A 59 10.37 -8.69 5.08
C ALA A 59 11.86 -8.84 4.69
N LYS A 60 12.13 -9.30 3.47
CA LYS A 60 13.48 -9.39 2.93
C LYS A 60 14.11 -8.01 2.74
N ALA A 61 13.39 -7.08 2.13
CA ALA A 61 13.83 -5.69 1.95
C ALA A 61 14.15 -5.03 3.30
N LEU A 62 13.32 -5.24 4.32
CA LEU A 62 13.59 -4.77 5.69
C LEU A 62 14.88 -5.38 6.25
N SER A 63 15.05 -6.70 6.13
CA SER A 63 16.22 -7.42 6.64
C SER A 63 17.52 -6.98 5.96
N ASP A 64 17.43 -6.61 4.67
CA ASP A 64 18.56 -6.18 3.87
C ASP A 64 18.81 -4.67 3.95
N ASN A 65 17.99 -3.92 4.70
CA ASN A 65 17.96 -2.46 4.69
C ASN A 65 17.83 -1.87 3.27
N GLU A 66 17.06 -2.55 2.40
CA GLU A 66 16.79 -2.09 1.05
C GLU A 66 15.90 -0.84 1.09
N LYS A 67 16.40 0.27 0.53
CA LYS A 67 15.65 1.52 0.47
C LYS A 67 14.60 1.45 -0.64
N MET A 68 13.34 1.65 -0.26
CA MET A 68 12.27 1.87 -1.23
C MET A 68 12.47 3.23 -1.90
N VAL A 69 12.64 3.22 -3.23
CA VAL A 69 12.80 4.45 -4.03
C VAL A 69 11.45 5.18 -4.15
N THR A 70 10.38 4.42 -4.35
CA THR A 70 9.02 4.94 -4.54
C THR A 70 8.03 4.09 -3.76
N CYS A 71 7.17 4.75 -2.98
CA CYS A 71 5.97 4.18 -2.41
C CYS A 71 4.81 5.11 -2.72
N GLU A 72 3.89 4.66 -3.58
CA GLU A 72 2.71 5.42 -3.98
C GLU A 72 1.47 4.82 -3.32
N PHE A 73 0.67 5.67 -2.68
CA PHE A 73 -0.58 5.28 -2.04
C PHE A 73 -1.75 5.92 -2.77
N ILE A 74 -2.58 5.08 -3.38
CA ILE A 74 -3.78 5.50 -4.07
C ILE A 74 -4.97 5.26 -3.15
N LEU A 75 -5.68 6.32 -2.78
CA LEU A 75 -6.84 6.25 -1.91
C LEU A 75 -8.11 6.35 -2.73
N TYR A 76 -8.98 5.34 -2.59
CA TYR A 76 -10.23 5.26 -3.33
C TYR A 76 -11.42 5.70 -2.47
N ARG A 77 -12.39 6.35 -3.11
CA ARG A 77 -13.73 6.58 -2.57
C ARG A 77 -14.80 6.33 -3.63
N THR A 78 -16.01 6.00 -3.20
CA THR A 78 -17.16 5.94 -4.12
C THR A 78 -17.61 7.36 -4.45
N SER A 79 -17.62 7.71 -5.73
CA SER A 79 -18.12 9.00 -6.22
C SER A 79 -19.64 9.08 -6.12
N LYS A 80 -20.20 10.30 -6.29
CA LYS A 80 -21.66 10.50 -6.39
C LYS A 80 -22.30 9.72 -7.55
N ALA A 81 -21.52 9.41 -8.59
CA ALA A 81 -21.95 8.61 -9.73
C ALA A 81 -21.92 7.09 -9.46
N GLY A 82 -21.50 6.66 -8.26
CA GLY A 82 -21.41 5.24 -7.90
C GLY A 82 -20.14 4.53 -8.39
N ILE A 83 -19.17 5.26 -8.96
CA ILE A 83 -17.92 4.72 -9.50
C ILE A 83 -16.77 4.97 -8.51
N TYR A 84 -15.84 4.03 -8.39
CA TYR A 84 -14.61 4.22 -7.62
C TYR A 84 -13.75 5.33 -8.24
N HIS A 85 -13.39 6.32 -7.43
CA HIS A 85 -12.59 7.46 -7.84
C HIS A 85 -11.34 7.55 -6.96
N ASP A 86 -10.19 7.68 -7.62
CA ASP A 86 -8.83 7.81 -7.11
C ASP A 86 -8.49 9.27 -6.84
N ASN A 87 -9.27 9.96 -6.01
CA ASN A 87 -8.83 11.25 -5.49
C ASN A 87 -9.55 11.61 -4.19
N LEU A 88 -8.75 11.79 -3.14
CA LEU A 88 -9.14 12.45 -1.89
C LEU A 88 -8.81 13.95 -1.88
N LEU A 89 -8.24 14.48 -2.98
CA LEU A 89 -7.98 15.91 -3.20
C LEU A 89 -8.91 16.46 -4.28
#